data_AF-K1SWW3-F1
#
_entry.id   AF-K1SWW3-F1
#
_cell.length_a   1.000
_cell.length_b   1.000
_cell.length_c   1.000
_cell.angle_alpha   90.00
_cell.angle_beta   90.00
_cell.angle_gamma   90.00
#
_symmetry.space_group_name_H-M   'P 1'
#
loop_
_entity.id
_entity.type
_entity.pdbx_description
1 polymer ?
#
loop_
_entity_poly.entity_id
_entity_poly.type
_entity_poly.pdbx_seq_one_letter_code
_entity_poly.pdbx_strand_id
1 'polypeptide(L)'
;VKPLLVPMMITNMAAGNVAIDLGLKGKCVNIVTACATGTHCIGEAFRTIKYGEADVMVAGGTESAITPIGVAGFSSLTALTKETDKTKASRPFDKDRSGFVMGEGAGIVVLEELQHAINRGANIFAEVVGYGATCDAYHITSPAEDGSGAAKAMTLAMEEAGVKPEEVDYINAHGTSTHHNDLFETRAIKLALGEAAKSV
;
A
#
# COMPACT_ATOMS: atom_id res chain seq x y z
N VAL A 1 32.25 15.35 8.57
CA VAL A 1 30.82 15.20 8.18
C VAL A 1 30.68 15.66 6.75
N LYS A 2 30.04 14.89 5.85
CA LYS A 2 29.85 15.30 4.44
C LYS A 2 28.71 16.33 4.34
N PRO A 3 28.78 17.34 3.45
CA PRO A 3 27.75 18.38 3.34
C PRO A 3 26.32 17.85 3.09
N LEU A 4 26.20 16.72 2.39
CA LEU A 4 24.91 16.13 2.02
C LEU A 4 24.41 15.06 2.99
N LEU A 5 25.04 14.88 4.16
CA LEU A 5 24.62 13.85 5.11
C LEU A 5 23.14 13.99 5.49
N VAL A 6 22.73 15.19 5.91
CA VAL A 6 21.35 15.43 6.36
C VAL A 6 20.34 15.23 5.23
N PRO A 7 20.50 15.82 4.03
CA PRO A 7 19.66 15.49 2.89
C PRO A 7 19.59 13.98 2.62
N MET A 8 20.71 13.27 2.55
CA MET A 8 20.69 11.83 2.26
C MET A 8 20.05 10.97 3.37
N MET A 9 19.80 11.52 4.56
CA MET A 9 19.11 10.82 5.66
C MET A 9 17.62 11.15 5.76
N ILE A 10 17.16 12.24 5.14
CA ILE A 10 15.75 12.64 5.18
C ILE A 10 14.98 11.78 4.18
N THR A 11 14.01 11.01 4.68
CA THR A 11 13.20 10.07 3.86
C THR A 11 12.43 10.76 2.74
N ASN A 12 12.00 12.01 2.94
CA ASN A 12 11.32 12.82 1.91
C ASN A 12 12.18 13.12 0.68
N MET A 13 13.50 12.89 0.70
CA MET A 13 14.34 13.18 -0.45
C MET A 13 14.01 12.34 -1.69
N ALA A 14 13.40 11.16 -1.54
CA ALA A 14 12.93 10.40 -2.69
C ALA A 14 11.90 11.22 -3.50
N ALA A 15 10.84 11.70 -2.85
CA ALA A 15 9.83 12.55 -3.47
C ALA A 15 10.40 13.90 -3.92
N GLY A 16 11.25 14.51 -3.08
CA GLY A 16 11.88 15.80 -3.39
C GLY A 16 12.77 15.78 -4.63
N ASN A 17 13.56 14.72 -4.83
CA ASN A 17 14.40 14.59 -6.03
C ASN A 17 13.57 14.43 -7.31
N VAL A 18 12.47 13.66 -7.25
CA VAL A 18 11.54 13.54 -8.39
C VAL A 18 10.89 14.90 -8.70
N ALA A 19 10.49 15.64 -7.67
CA ALA A 19 9.91 16.97 -7.85
C ALA A 19 10.92 17.97 -8.46
N ILE A 20 12.19 17.93 -8.04
CA ILE A 20 13.26 18.75 -8.61
C ILE A 20 13.49 18.40 -10.08
N ASP A 21 13.63 17.10 -10.39
CA ASP A 21 13.93 16.62 -11.74
C ASP A 21 12.83 16.97 -12.75
N LEU A 22 11.57 16.82 -12.34
CA LEU A 22 10.40 17.08 -13.18
C LEU A 22 9.85 18.51 -13.06
N GLY A 23 10.43 19.35 -12.20
CA GLY A 23 9.97 20.72 -11.97
C GLY A 23 8.57 20.83 -11.35
N LEU A 24 8.15 19.83 -10.55
CA LEU A 24 6.83 19.77 -9.92
C LEU A 24 6.77 20.73 -8.72
N LYS A 25 5.74 21.59 -8.68
CA LYS A 25 5.60 22.65 -7.67
C LYS A 25 4.35 22.51 -6.78
N GLY A 26 3.61 21.41 -6.94
CA GLY A 26 2.46 21.08 -6.09
C GLY A 26 2.86 20.52 -4.73
N LYS A 27 1.94 19.83 -4.06
CA LYS A 27 2.22 19.16 -2.78
C LYS A 27 3.34 18.11 -2.96
N CYS A 28 4.42 18.25 -2.19
CA CYS A 28 5.49 17.26 -2.10
C CYS A 28 5.49 16.69 -0.68
N VAL A 29 4.85 15.53 -0.48
CA VAL A 29 4.64 14.90 0.83
C VAL A 29 5.23 13.51 0.83
N ASN A 30 5.86 13.13 1.94
CA ASN A 30 6.38 11.79 2.18
C ASN A 30 5.67 11.17 3.38
N ILE A 31 4.80 10.21 3.09
CA ILE A 31 4.07 9.43 4.10
C ILE A 31 4.93 8.24 4.51
N VAL A 32 4.85 7.84 5.78
CA VAL A 32 5.53 6.65 6.29
C VAL A 32 4.55 5.85 7.14
N THR A 33 4.05 4.75 6.60
CA THR A 33 3.10 3.84 7.24
C THR A 33 3.46 2.37 6.97
N ALA A 34 4.76 2.08 6.97
CA ALA A 34 5.32 0.74 6.70
C ALA A 34 4.79 0.16 5.37
N CYS A 35 4.31 -1.08 5.37
CA CYS A 35 3.85 -1.79 4.16
C CYS A 35 2.72 -1.06 3.41
N ALA A 36 1.93 -0.23 4.09
CA ALA A 36 0.81 0.52 3.50
C ALA A 36 1.24 1.87 2.90
N THR A 37 2.54 2.23 2.96
CA THR A 37 3.02 3.56 2.55
C THR A 37 2.63 3.89 1.11
N GLY A 38 2.84 2.96 0.16
CA GLY A 38 2.54 3.19 -1.24
C GLY A 38 1.06 3.47 -1.51
N THR A 39 0.16 2.69 -0.91
CA THR A 39 -1.29 2.88 -1.05
C THR A 39 -1.78 4.12 -0.32
N HIS A 40 -1.20 4.47 0.83
CA HIS A 40 -1.49 5.73 1.50
C HIS A 40 -1.08 6.95 0.68
N CYS A 41 0.09 6.92 0.03
CA CYS A 41 0.52 7.98 -0.89
C CYS A 41 -0.48 8.17 -2.04
N ILE A 42 -0.96 7.06 -2.63
CA ILE A 42 -1.99 7.10 -3.69
C ILE A 42 -3.30 7.66 -3.15
N GLY A 43 -3.74 7.24 -1.97
CA GLY A 43 -4.97 7.71 -1.33
C GLY A 43 -4.95 9.21 -0.99
N GLU A 44 -3.83 9.72 -0.47
CA GLU A 44 -3.68 11.16 -0.19
C GLU A 44 -3.55 12.00 -1.46
N ALA A 45 -2.95 11.46 -2.52
CA ALA A 45 -2.94 12.11 -3.83
C ALA A 45 -4.35 12.15 -4.45
N PHE A 46 -5.10 11.07 -4.36
CA PHE A 46 -6.52 11.01 -4.73
C PHE A 46 -7.33 12.10 -4.00
N ARG A 47 -7.19 12.20 -2.66
CA ARG A 47 -7.89 13.23 -1.88
C ARG A 47 -7.44 14.64 -2.23
N THR A 48 -6.15 14.85 -2.46
CA THR A 48 -5.62 16.15 -2.91
C THR A 48 -6.28 16.61 -4.20
N ILE A 49 -6.46 15.71 -5.18
CA ILE A 49 -7.16 16.02 -6.43
C ILE A 49 -8.65 16.22 -6.18
N LYS A 50 -9.29 15.32 -5.44
CA LYS A 50 -10.73 15.38 -5.12
C LYS A 50 -11.15 16.67 -4.42
N TYR A 51 -10.28 17.23 -3.58
CA TYR A 51 -10.52 18.51 -2.90
C TYR A 51 -10.07 19.74 -3.71
N GLY A 52 -9.65 19.56 -4.96
CA GLY A 52 -9.28 20.66 -5.87
C GLY A 52 -7.96 21.34 -5.54
N GLU A 53 -7.07 20.67 -4.79
CA GLU A 53 -5.77 21.22 -4.41
C GLU A 53 -4.67 20.94 -5.46
N ALA A 54 -4.91 19.99 -6.38
CA ALA A 54 -4.07 19.74 -7.54
C ALA A 54 -4.88 19.10 -8.67
N ASP A 55 -4.51 19.36 -9.92
CA ASP A 55 -5.10 18.66 -11.08
C ASP A 55 -4.39 17.34 -11.39
N VAL A 56 -3.09 17.24 -11.07
CA VAL A 56 -2.22 16.10 -11.35
C VAL A 56 -1.30 15.83 -10.16
N MET A 57 -1.16 14.55 -9.78
CA MET A 57 -0.27 14.10 -8.71
C MET A 57 0.53 12.87 -9.14
N VAL A 58 1.83 12.85 -8.82
CA VAL A 58 2.67 11.65 -8.91
C VAL A 58 2.69 10.98 -7.54
N ALA A 59 2.29 9.71 -7.46
CA ALA A 59 2.09 9.03 -6.18
C ALA A 59 2.51 7.56 -6.22
N GLY A 60 2.98 7.03 -5.09
CA GLY A 60 3.36 5.63 -4.96
C GLY A 60 4.37 5.41 -3.84
N GLY A 61 5.24 4.41 -4.01
CA GLY A 61 6.25 4.06 -3.02
C GLY A 61 7.49 3.42 -3.63
N THR A 62 8.58 3.47 -2.89
CA THR A 62 9.84 2.80 -3.23
C THR A 62 10.47 2.24 -1.97
N GLU A 63 11.19 1.14 -2.12
CA GLU A 63 11.95 0.51 -1.04
C GLU A 63 13.22 -0.14 -1.60
N SER A 64 14.30 -0.07 -0.84
CA SER A 64 15.55 -0.81 -1.05
C SER A 64 16.05 -1.33 0.29
N ALA A 65 15.25 -2.23 0.87
CA ALA A 65 15.45 -2.75 2.23
C ALA A 65 16.45 -3.92 2.29
N ILE A 66 16.89 -4.45 1.14
CA ILE A 66 17.78 -5.62 1.06
C ILE A 66 19.21 -5.22 1.47
N THR A 67 19.41 -5.17 2.78
CA THR A 67 20.69 -4.87 3.42
C THR A 67 20.96 -5.92 4.49
N PRO A 68 22.23 -6.14 4.91
CA PRO A 68 22.52 -7.07 6.00
C PRO A 68 21.70 -6.81 7.26
N ILE A 69 21.50 -5.54 7.62
CA ILE A 69 20.70 -5.15 8.79
C ILE A 69 19.20 -5.39 8.58
N GLY A 70 18.65 -5.07 7.39
CA GLY A 70 17.25 -5.31 7.06
C GLY A 70 16.91 -6.80 7.10
N VAL A 71 17.69 -7.62 6.39
CA VAL A 71 17.50 -9.07 6.36
C VAL A 71 17.67 -9.69 7.75
N ALA A 72 18.70 -9.29 8.50
CA ALA A 72 18.92 -9.80 9.86
C ALA A 72 17.77 -9.40 10.81
N GLY A 73 17.28 -8.17 10.72
CA GLY A 73 16.17 -7.66 11.52
C GLY A 73 14.89 -8.45 11.30
N PHE A 74 14.44 -8.58 10.05
CA PHE A 74 13.23 -9.35 9.74
C PHE A 74 13.39 -10.86 9.97
N SER A 75 14.60 -11.41 9.79
CA SER A 75 14.89 -12.80 10.17
C SER A 75 14.77 -13.01 11.68
N SER A 76 15.24 -12.06 12.49
CA SER A 76 15.16 -12.11 13.95
C SER A 76 13.73 -11.97 14.46
N LEU A 77 12.88 -11.24 13.73
CA LEU A 77 11.43 -11.20 13.95
C LEU A 77 10.71 -12.46 13.48
N THR A 78 11.41 -13.44 12.91
CA THR A 78 10.83 -14.67 12.34
C THR A 78 9.81 -14.41 11.22
N ALA A 79 9.89 -13.26 10.55
CA ALA A 79 8.93 -12.84 9.54
C ALA A 79 9.31 -13.34 8.13
N LEU A 80 10.59 -13.65 7.89
CA LEU A 80 11.08 -14.16 6.61
C LEU A 80 10.94 -15.68 6.52
N THR A 81 10.57 -16.16 5.34
CA THR A 81 10.54 -17.59 5.04
C THR A 81 11.94 -18.22 5.09
N LYS A 82 12.00 -19.48 5.52
CA LYS A 82 13.22 -20.33 5.43
C LYS A 82 13.16 -21.31 4.25
N GLU A 83 12.07 -21.29 3.49
CA GLU A 83 11.90 -22.12 2.30
C GLU A 83 12.94 -21.74 1.24
N THR A 84 13.53 -22.76 0.61
CA THR A 84 14.58 -22.59 -0.41
C THR A 84 14.07 -22.87 -1.82
N ASP A 85 12.95 -23.59 -1.95
CA ASP A 85 12.22 -23.72 -3.21
C ASP A 85 11.53 -22.40 -3.54
N LYS A 86 12.06 -21.69 -4.55
CA LYS A 86 11.56 -20.38 -5.01
C LYS A 86 10.09 -20.40 -5.39
N THR A 87 9.57 -21.54 -5.84
CA THR A 87 8.16 -21.68 -6.23
C THR A 87 7.21 -21.79 -5.04
N LYS A 88 7.76 -21.98 -3.84
CA LYS A 88 7.01 -22.15 -2.57
C LYS A 88 7.37 -21.11 -1.53
N ALA A 89 8.37 -20.26 -1.79
CA ALA A 89 8.90 -19.31 -0.82
C ALA A 89 7.87 -18.23 -0.43
N SER A 90 7.08 -17.75 -1.39
CA SER A 90 5.94 -16.86 -1.17
C SER A 90 4.67 -17.55 -1.65
N ARG A 91 3.83 -17.96 -0.70
CA ARG A 91 2.58 -18.69 -0.92
C ARG A 91 1.49 -18.16 0.02
N PRO A 92 0.95 -16.95 -0.25
CA PRO A 92 -0.05 -16.36 0.61
C PRO A 92 -1.27 -17.27 0.72
N PHE A 93 -1.86 -17.33 1.92
CA PHE A 93 -3.03 -18.12 2.28
C PHE A 93 -2.86 -19.65 2.21
N ASP A 94 -1.72 -20.15 1.72
CA ASP A 94 -1.41 -21.58 1.71
C ASP A 94 -1.25 -22.13 3.13
N LYS A 95 -1.60 -23.40 3.33
CA LYS A 95 -1.49 -24.08 4.62
C LYS A 95 -0.04 -24.11 5.13
N ASP A 96 0.92 -24.27 4.22
CA ASP A 96 2.34 -24.45 4.51
C ASP A 96 3.14 -23.15 4.35
N ARG A 97 2.47 -21.99 4.32
CA ARG A 97 3.10 -20.66 4.32
C ARG A 97 3.98 -20.47 5.55
N SER A 98 5.09 -19.76 5.41
CA SER A 98 6.15 -19.74 6.44
C SER A 98 6.86 -18.39 6.60
N GLY A 99 6.26 -17.31 6.11
CA GLY A 99 6.84 -15.97 6.08
C GLY A 99 6.97 -15.40 4.67
N PHE A 100 7.32 -14.12 4.57
CA PHE A 100 7.47 -13.46 3.28
C PHE A 100 8.91 -13.60 2.73
N VAL A 101 9.06 -13.33 1.44
CA VAL A 101 10.36 -13.11 0.80
C VAL A 101 10.58 -11.61 0.70
N MET A 102 11.68 -11.11 1.24
CA MET A 102 11.99 -9.67 1.16
C MET A 102 12.29 -9.27 -0.29
N GLY A 103 11.55 -8.28 -0.78
CA GLY A 103 11.74 -7.67 -2.08
C GLY A 103 12.09 -6.18 -1.96
N GLU A 104 12.59 -5.63 -3.05
CA GLU A 104 12.82 -4.20 -3.24
C GLU A 104 12.26 -3.76 -4.59
N GLY A 105 11.99 -2.47 -4.73
CA GLY A 105 11.45 -1.92 -5.96
C GLY A 105 10.74 -0.59 -5.75
N ALA A 106 10.20 -0.06 -6.85
CA ALA A 106 9.41 1.15 -6.87
C ALA A 106 8.15 0.95 -7.72
N GLY A 107 7.04 1.53 -7.27
CA GLY A 107 5.78 1.57 -8.00
C GLY A 107 5.19 2.97 -7.91
N ILE A 108 4.98 3.60 -9.06
CA ILE A 108 4.52 4.99 -9.17
C ILE A 108 3.38 5.05 -10.18
N VAL A 109 2.34 5.81 -9.85
CA VAL A 109 1.23 6.17 -10.74
C VAL A 109 1.16 7.68 -10.89
N VAL A 110 0.60 8.11 -12.03
CA VAL A 110 0.19 9.50 -12.25
C VAL A 110 -1.33 9.53 -12.12
N LEU A 111 -1.81 10.24 -11.11
CA LEU A 111 -3.23 10.50 -10.90
C LEU A 111 -3.57 11.88 -11.45
N GLU A 112 -4.77 12.01 -11.98
CA GLU A 112 -5.24 13.24 -12.61
C GLU A 112 -6.74 13.39 -12.42
N GLU A 113 -7.21 14.63 -12.33
CA GLU A 113 -8.64 14.94 -12.33
C GLU A 113 -9.27 14.45 -13.65
N LEU A 114 -10.40 13.73 -13.56
CA LEU A 114 -10.97 13.00 -14.68
C LEU A 114 -11.33 13.91 -15.86
N GLN A 115 -11.97 15.05 -15.60
CA GLN A 115 -12.36 15.97 -16.67
C GLN A 115 -11.13 16.63 -17.32
N HIS A 116 -10.12 16.97 -16.52
CA HIS A 116 -8.84 17.48 -16.99
C HIS A 116 -8.14 16.45 -17.90
N ALA A 117 -8.08 15.18 -17.48
CA ALA A 117 -7.53 14.07 -18.27
C ALA A 117 -8.29 13.89 -19.60
N ILE A 118 -9.63 13.90 -19.56
CA ILE A 118 -10.48 13.80 -20.76
C ILE A 118 -10.23 14.97 -21.71
N ASN A 119 -10.21 16.20 -21.19
CA ASN A 119 -10.06 17.42 -22.00
C ASN A 119 -8.76 17.45 -22.79
N ARG A 120 -7.67 16.90 -22.24
CA ARG A 120 -6.38 16.81 -22.93
C ARG A 120 -6.18 15.53 -23.74
N GLY A 121 -7.17 14.63 -23.77
CA GLY A 121 -7.10 13.36 -24.50
C GLY A 121 -6.12 12.34 -23.90
N ALA A 122 -6.03 12.29 -22.57
CA ALA A 122 -5.20 11.31 -21.87
C ALA A 122 -5.69 9.87 -22.10
N ASN A 123 -4.76 8.91 -22.16
CA ASN A 123 -5.12 7.49 -22.11
C ASN A 123 -5.37 7.08 -20.65
N ILE A 124 -6.63 6.83 -20.30
CA ILE A 124 -7.06 6.50 -18.93
C ILE A 124 -7.02 4.98 -18.76
N PHE A 125 -6.27 4.49 -17.77
CA PHE A 125 -6.15 3.05 -17.49
C PHE A 125 -7.19 2.55 -16.49
N ALA A 126 -7.47 3.34 -15.45
CA ALA A 126 -8.40 3.03 -14.37
C ALA A 126 -8.76 4.33 -13.62
N GLU A 127 -9.80 4.26 -12.81
CA GLU A 127 -10.23 5.34 -11.93
C GLU A 127 -10.06 4.92 -10.46
N VAL A 128 -9.52 5.82 -9.63
CA VAL A 128 -9.52 5.63 -8.18
C VAL A 128 -10.81 6.26 -7.65
N VAL A 129 -11.73 5.42 -7.17
CA VAL A 129 -13.07 5.86 -6.77
C VAL A 129 -13.23 6.03 -5.25
N GLY A 130 -12.37 5.41 -4.44
CA GLY A 130 -12.42 5.53 -2.99
C GLY A 130 -11.14 5.10 -2.29
N TYR A 131 -10.95 5.56 -1.06
CA TYR A 131 -9.78 5.27 -0.25
C TYR A 131 -10.14 5.19 1.25
N GLY A 132 -9.67 4.14 1.92
CA GLY A 132 -9.90 3.95 3.35
C GLY A 132 -8.59 3.60 4.07
N ALA A 133 -8.42 4.17 5.25
CA ALA A 133 -7.28 3.91 6.12
C ALA A 133 -7.72 3.94 7.59
N THR A 134 -7.13 3.07 8.39
CA THR A 134 -7.44 2.89 9.82
C THR A 134 -6.14 2.59 10.58
N CYS A 135 -6.23 2.51 11.91
CA CYS A 135 -5.15 2.07 12.78
C CYS A 135 -5.70 1.08 13.79
N ASP A 136 -5.09 -0.10 13.88
CA ASP A 136 -5.56 -1.17 14.76
C ASP A 136 -5.43 -0.81 16.25
N ALA A 137 -4.48 0.06 16.61
CA ALA A 137 -4.18 0.45 17.99
C ALA A 137 -4.04 -0.74 18.97
N TYR A 138 -3.56 -1.89 18.47
CA TYR A 138 -3.62 -3.17 19.16
C TYR A 138 -2.25 -3.69 19.60
N HIS A 139 -1.35 -3.94 18.65
CA HIS A 139 -0.02 -4.50 18.91
C HIS A 139 1.03 -3.89 17.98
N ILE A 140 2.27 -3.79 18.44
CA ILE A 140 3.36 -3.11 17.72
C ILE A 140 3.71 -3.76 16.36
N THR A 141 3.56 -5.08 16.26
CA THR A 141 3.97 -5.87 15.07
C THR A 141 2.89 -6.80 14.55
N SER A 142 1.71 -6.84 15.18
CA SER A 142 0.65 -7.79 14.80
C SER A 142 -0.66 -7.05 14.58
N PRO A 143 -1.44 -7.39 13.53
CA PRO A 143 -2.77 -6.83 13.36
C PRO A 143 -3.70 -7.27 14.48
N ALA A 144 -4.81 -6.56 14.65
CA ALA A 144 -5.93 -7.02 15.46
C ALA A 144 -6.42 -8.39 14.96
N GLU A 145 -6.52 -9.36 15.87
CA GLU A 145 -6.79 -10.76 15.48
C GLU A 145 -8.16 -10.97 14.81
N ASP A 146 -9.11 -10.09 15.10
CA ASP A 146 -10.46 -10.13 14.52
C ASP A 146 -10.51 -9.55 13.08
N GLY A 147 -9.43 -8.93 12.60
CA GLY A 147 -9.36 -8.29 11.29
C GLY A 147 -10.18 -6.99 11.18
N SER A 148 -10.67 -6.46 12.30
CA SER A 148 -11.61 -5.32 12.32
C SER A 148 -11.04 -4.03 11.72
N GLY A 149 -9.75 -3.75 11.94
CA GLY A 149 -9.10 -2.55 11.42
C GLY A 149 -9.04 -2.55 9.90
N ALA A 150 -8.49 -3.61 9.29
CA ALA A 150 -8.45 -3.77 7.84
C ALA A 150 -9.86 -3.87 7.24
N ALA A 151 -10.81 -4.54 7.90
CA ALA A 151 -12.20 -4.58 7.46
C ALA A 151 -12.80 -3.18 7.39
N LYS A 152 -12.61 -2.37 8.42
CA LYS A 152 -13.11 -0.99 8.44
C LYS A 152 -12.44 -0.12 7.37
N ALA A 153 -11.15 -0.32 7.09
CA ALA A 153 -10.48 0.39 5.99
C ALA A 153 -11.13 0.04 4.63
N MET A 154 -11.39 -1.25 4.36
CA MET A 154 -12.09 -1.68 3.15
C MET A 154 -13.51 -1.11 3.07
N THR A 155 -14.28 -1.15 4.17
CA THR A 155 -15.61 -0.57 4.23
C THR A 155 -15.59 0.94 3.97
N LEU A 156 -14.65 1.70 4.56
CA LEU A 156 -14.51 3.14 4.31
C LEU A 156 -14.18 3.43 2.84
N ALA A 157 -13.33 2.62 2.20
CA ALA A 157 -13.01 2.77 0.79
C ALA A 157 -14.25 2.53 -0.11
N MET A 158 -15.03 1.49 0.18
CA MET A 158 -16.29 1.20 -0.51
C MET A 158 -17.35 2.30 -0.27
N GLU A 159 -17.49 2.77 0.97
CA GLU A 159 -18.37 3.89 1.33
C GLU A 159 -17.98 5.16 0.56
N GLU A 160 -16.69 5.50 0.47
CA GLU A 160 -16.21 6.66 -0.29
C GLU A 160 -16.43 6.51 -1.80
N ALA A 161 -16.33 5.28 -2.31
CA ALA A 161 -16.59 4.95 -3.71
C ALA A 161 -18.08 4.86 -4.06
N GLY A 162 -18.97 4.73 -3.07
CA GLY A 162 -20.39 4.43 -3.31
C GLY A 162 -20.62 3.03 -3.89
N VAL A 163 -19.68 2.11 -3.66
CA VAL A 163 -19.67 0.73 -4.20
C VAL A 163 -20.16 -0.24 -3.12
N LYS A 164 -20.98 -1.21 -3.50
CA LYS A 164 -21.42 -2.28 -2.60
C LYS A 164 -20.47 -3.47 -2.62
N PRO A 165 -20.43 -4.30 -1.55
CA PRO A 165 -19.59 -5.49 -1.52
C PRO A 165 -19.76 -6.43 -2.72
N GLU A 166 -20.98 -6.61 -3.22
CA GLU A 166 -21.28 -7.48 -4.37
C GLU A 166 -20.78 -6.96 -5.73
N GLU A 167 -20.32 -5.70 -5.79
CA GLU A 167 -19.76 -5.07 -6.99
C GLU A 167 -18.23 -5.16 -7.04
N VAL A 168 -17.59 -5.72 -6.00
CA VAL A 168 -16.14 -5.95 -5.97
C VAL A 168 -15.83 -7.29 -6.64
N ASP A 169 -15.14 -7.26 -7.77
CA ASP A 169 -14.80 -8.48 -8.52
C ASP A 169 -13.46 -9.12 -8.12
N TYR A 170 -12.55 -8.33 -7.54
CA TYR A 170 -11.18 -8.77 -7.27
C TYR A 170 -10.54 -8.01 -6.10
N ILE A 171 -9.77 -8.74 -5.28
CA ILE A 171 -8.94 -8.17 -4.21
C ILE A 171 -7.48 -8.53 -4.48
N ASN A 172 -6.66 -7.51 -4.72
CA ASN A 172 -5.20 -7.66 -4.62
C ASN A 172 -4.78 -7.56 -3.15
N ALA A 173 -4.76 -8.70 -2.47
CA ALA A 173 -4.49 -8.77 -1.04
C ALA A 173 -3.06 -8.35 -0.68
N HIS A 174 -2.84 -7.97 0.59
CA HIS A 174 -1.50 -7.77 1.15
C HIS A 174 -0.69 -9.07 1.13
N GLY A 175 -1.31 -10.19 1.51
CA GLY A 175 -0.85 -11.56 1.25
C GLY A 175 0.63 -11.78 1.54
N THR A 176 1.03 -11.71 2.81
CA THR A 176 2.46 -11.75 3.17
C THR A 176 3.00 -13.17 3.34
N SER A 177 2.18 -14.21 3.16
CA SER A 177 2.58 -15.60 3.45
C SER A 177 2.95 -15.82 4.92
N THR A 178 2.53 -14.95 5.83
CA THR A 178 2.73 -15.11 7.27
C THR A 178 1.48 -15.72 7.91
N HIS A 179 1.65 -16.49 8.98
CA HIS A 179 0.53 -17.21 9.58
C HIS A 179 -0.57 -16.26 10.07
N HIS A 180 -0.21 -15.25 10.86
CA HIS A 180 -1.15 -14.30 11.46
C HIS A 180 -1.74 -13.35 10.43
N ASN A 181 -0.92 -12.74 9.57
CA ASN A 181 -1.41 -11.71 8.66
C ASN A 181 -2.41 -12.27 7.66
N ASP A 182 -2.09 -13.39 7.01
CA ASP A 182 -3.00 -14.00 6.01
C ASP A 182 -4.30 -14.51 6.66
N LEU A 183 -4.23 -14.98 7.91
CA LEU A 183 -5.41 -15.41 8.67
C LEU A 183 -6.32 -14.21 8.99
N PHE A 184 -5.74 -13.12 9.51
CA PHE A 184 -6.51 -11.94 9.91
C PHE A 184 -6.98 -11.13 8.71
N GLU A 185 -6.23 -11.14 7.60
CA GLU A 185 -6.65 -10.59 6.32
C GLU A 185 -7.86 -11.35 5.76
N THR A 186 -7.85 -12.68 5.82
CA THR A 186 -9.03 -13.49 5.43
C THR A 186 -10.26 -13.15 6.28
N ARG A 187 -10.07 -12.93 7.59
CA ARG A 187 -11.17 -12.49 8.49
C ARG A 187 -11.66 -11.10 8.12
N ALA A 188 -10.74 -10.18 7.85
CA ALA A 188 -11.05 -8.81 7.47
C ALA A 188 -11.87 -8.74 6.17
N ILE A 189 -11.47 -9.49 5.14
CA ILE A 189 -12.18 -9.55 3.85
C ILE A 189 -13.61 -10.07 4.06
N LYS A 190 -13.77 -11.17 4.81
CA LYS A 190 -15.09 -11.72 5.14
C LYS A 190 -15.95 -10.75 5.94
N LEU A 191 -15.34 -10.02 6.87
CA LEU A 191 -16.05 -9.05 7.70
C LEU A 191 -16.51 -7.83 6.89
N ALA A 192 -15.68 -7.33 5.97
CA ALA A 192 -15.99 -6.18 5.15
C ALA A 192 -16.98 -6.48 4.02
N LEU A 193 -16.85 -7.64 3.36
CA LEU A 193 -17.68 -7.99 2.19
C LEU A 193 -18.90 -8.87 2.54
N GLY A 194 -18.95 -9.46 3.73
CA GLY A 194 -20.05 -10.35 4.13
C GLY A 194 -20.16 -11.57 3.21
N GLU A 195 -21.37 -11.87 2.74
CA GLU A 195 -21.61 -13.00 1.83
C GLU A 195 -20.93 -12.83 0.46
N ALA A 196 -20.71 -11.59 0.01
CA ALA A 196 -20.03 -11.32 -1.25
C ALA A 196 -18.59 -11.86 -1.26
N ALA A 197 -17.94 -11.98 -0.09
CA ALA A 197 -16.58 -12.50 0.04
C ALA A 197 -16.37 -13.92 -0.52
N LYS A 198 -17.45 -14.68 -0.79
CA LYS A 198 -17.37 -16.02 -1.39
C LYS A 198 -17.20 -15.99 -2.92
N SER A 199 -17.45 -14.83 -3.53
CA SER A 199 -17.49 -14.62 -4.97
C SER A 199 -16.35 -13.75 -5.48
N VAL A 200 -15.42 -13.36 -4.59
CA VAL A 200 -14.26 -12.48 -4.84
C VAL A 200 -12.96 -13.24 -4.63
#